data_AF-A0AAP9KBY1-F1
#
_entry.id   AF-A0AAP9KBY1-F1
#
_cell.length_a   1.000
_cell.length_b   1.000
_cell.length_c   1.000
_cell.angle_alpha   90.00
_cell.angle_beta   90.00
_cell.angle_gamma   90.00
#
_symmetry.space_group_name_H-M   'P 1'
#
loop_
_entity.id
_entity.type
_entity.pdbx_description
1 polymer ?
#
loop_
_entity_poly.entity_id
_entity_poly.type
_entity_poly.pdbx_seq_one_letter_code
_entity_poly.pdbx_strand_id
1 'polypeptide(L)'
;MKLTVYLSGEIHTDWREQIIKGCEAKDLNVSFISANTHHESSDAAGDGLGPEDNPFWRDHKSAKVNAIRIQTAIKSCDLAVIRFGDKYKQWNAAFDAGFCAALGKPYITLHDENIVHALKEVDASAQA
;
A
#
# COMPACT_ATOMS: atom_id res chain seq x y z
N MET A 1 -1.91 20.84 -12.18
CA MET A 1 -0.94 19.75 -12.00
C MET A 1 -1.71 18.45 -11.86
N LYS A 2 -1.30 17.37 -12.54
CA LYS A 2 -1.92 16.05 -12.34
C LYS A 2 -1.12 15.31 -11.26
N LEU A 3 -1.78 14.86 -10.20
CA LEU A 3 -1.15 14.11 -9.11
C LEU A 3 -1.25 12.61 -9.34
N THR A 4 -0.22 11.85 -9.03
CA THR A 4 -0.24 10.40 -8.94
C THR A 4 -0.33 9.98 -7.49
N VAL A 5 -1.40 9.27 -7.11
CA VAL A 5 -1.65 8.80 -5.73
C VAL A 5 -1.49 7.29 -5.65
N TYR A 6 -0.65 6.82 -4.73
CA TYR A 6 -0.49 5.39 -4.43
C TYR A 6 -1.44 4.96 -3.31
N LEU A 7 -2.26 3.94 -3.54
CA LEU A 7 -3.23 3.40 -2.57
C LEU A 7 -2.72 2.09 -1.95
N SER A 8 -2.14 2.17 -0.75
CA SER A 8 -1.63 1.03 0.01
C SER A 8 -2.58 0.56 1.11
N GLY A 9 -2.43 -0.69 1.53
CA GLY A 9 -3.09 -1.22 2.72
C GLY A 9 -4.13 -2.30 2.43
N GLU A 10 -5.06 -2.47 3.36
CA GLU A 10 -6.04 -3.56 3.39
C GLU A 10 -6.82 -3.71 2.08
N ILE A 11 -7.20 -4.94 1.74
CA ILE A 11 -7.82 -5.30 0.44
C ILE A 11 -9.19 -5.99 0.60
N HIS A 12 -9.78 -5.88 1.79
CA HIS A 12 -11.00 -6.58 2.18
C HIS A 12 -12.26 -5.70 2.14
N THR A 13 -12.11 -4.41 1.86
CA THR A 13 -13.21 -3.46 1.63
C THR A 13 -13.04 -2.69 0.33
N ASP A 14 -14.04 -1.88 -0.03
CA ASP A 14 -14.10 -1.07 -1.26
C ASP A 14 -13.53 0.36 -1.08
N TRP A 15 -12.72 0.60 -0.05
CA TRP A 15 -12.23 1.94 0.29
C TRP A 15 -11.45 2.61 -0.85
N ARG A 16 -10.73 1.84 -1.68
CA ARG A 16 -9.99 2.38 -2.83
C ARG A 16 -10.95 2.92 -3.87
N GLU A 17 -11.98 2.14 -4.20
CA GLU A 17 -13.02 2.50 -5.14
C GLU A 17 -13.79 3.74 -4.65
N GLN A 18 -14.04 3.86 -3.35
CA GLN A 18 -14.68 5.04 -2.76
C GLN A 18 -13.82 6.31 -2.96
N ILE A 19 -12.50 6.24 -2.73
CA ILE A 19 -11.59 7.37 -2.96
C ILE A 19 -11.56 7.76 -4.43
N ILE A 20 -11.42 6.78 -5.33
CA ILE A 20 -11.34 7.00 -6.78
C ILE A 20 -12.62 7.69 -7.26
N LYS A 21 -13.79 7.11 -6.96
CA LYS A 21 -15.10 7.68 -7.34
C LYS A 21 -15.33 9.06 -6.73
N GLY A 22 -14.91 9.27 -5.48
CA GLY A 22 -15.01 10.57 -4.81
C GLY A 22 -14.16 11.66 -5.48
N CYS A 23 -12.98 11.31 -6.00
CA CYS A 23 -12.12 12.22 -6.74
C CYS A 23 -12.67 12.51 -8.15
N GLU A 24 -13.19 11.49 -8.83
CA GLU A 24 -13.87 11.64 -10.14
C GLU A 24 -15.11 12.53 -10.03
N ALA A 25 -15.97 12.31 -9.04
CA ALA A 25 -17.18 13.11 -8.83
C ALA A 25 -16.89 14.58 -8.52
N LYS A 26 -15.68 14.88 -8.02
CA LYS A 26 -15.20 16.24 -7.74
C LYS A 26 -14.32 16.82 -8.85
N ASP A 27 -14.17 16.11 -9.98
CA ASP A 27 -13.33 16.49 -11.11
C ASP A 27 -11.88 16.82 -10.69
N LEU A 28 -11.32 16.04 -9.76
CA LEU A 28 -9.94 16.22 -9.32
C LEU A 28 -8.97 15.64 -10.35
N ASN A 29 -7.95 16.42 -10.72
CA ASN A 29 -6.92 16.00 -11.68
C ASN A 29 -5.89 15.05 -11.02
N VAL A 30 -6.31 13.82 -10.76
CA VAL A 30 -5.54 12.79 -10.05
C VAL A 30 -5.56 11.48 -10.83
N SER A 31 -4.46 10.74 -10.82
CA SER A 31 -4.37 9.33 -11.24
C SER A 31 -3.97 8.45 -10.07
N PHE A 32 -4.44 7.20 -10.08
CA PHE A 32 -4.21 6.26 -8.99
C PHE A 32 -3.37 5.08 -9.45
N ILE A 33 -2.49 4.62 -8.55
CA ILE A 33 -1.74 3.37 -8.67
C ILE A 33 -1.84 2.60 -7.34
N SER A 34 -1.69 1.27 -7.36
CA SER A 34 -1.87 0.42 -6.18
C SER A 34 -1.00 -0.82 -6.24
N ALA A 35 -0.81 -1.47 -5.09
CA ALA A 35 -0.25 -2.82 -5.01
C ALA A 35 -1.16 -3.84 -5.72
N ASN A 36 -0.62 -5.03 -5.99
CA ASN A 36 -1.41 -6.16 -6.44
C ASN A 36 -2.35 -6.63 -5.32
N THR A 37 -3.66 -6.47 -5.52
CA THR A 37 -4.69 -6.85 -4.54
C THR A 37 -5.20 -8.27 -4.72
N HIS A 38 -4.78 -8.97 -5.78
CA HIS A 38 -5.19 -10.34 -6.03
C HIS A 38 -4.28 -11.32 -5.27
N HIS A 39 -4.82 -11.93 -4.23
CA HIS A 39 -4.09 -12.83 -3.31
C HIS A 39 -3.21 -13.85 -4.02
N GLU A 40 -3.79 -14.68 -4.88
CA GLU A 40 -3.07 -15.79 -5.53
C GLU A 40 -1.88 -15.30 -6.38
N SER A 41 -2.04 -14.18 -7.09
CA SER A 41 -0.98 -13.67 -7.96
C SER A 41 0.05 -12.84 -7.18
N SER A 42 -0.31 -12.35 -5.98
CA SER A 42 0.62 -11.74 -5.04
C SER A 42 1.49 -12.80 -4.37
N ASP A 43 0.89 -13.90 -3.91
CA ASP A 43 1.57 -15.01 -3.24
C ASP A 43 2.47 -15.79 -4.21
N ALA A 44 2.07 -15.89 -5.48
CA ALA A 44 2.83 -16.54 -6.54
C ALA A 44 3.75 -15.58 -7.34
N ALA A 45 3.93 -14.33 -6.92
CA ALA A 45 4.66 -13.31 -7.69
C ALA A 45 6.10 -13.72 -8.07
N GLY A 46 6.74 -14.59 -7.27
CA GLY A 46 8.09 -15.09 -7.50
C GLY A 46 8.19 -16.35 -8.37
N ASP A 47 7.07 -17.02 -8.67
CA ASP A 47 7.08 -18.35 -9.32
C ASP A 47 7.61 -18.28 -10.77
N GLY A 48 7.46 -17.13 -11.43
CA GLY A 48 8.03 -16.88 -12.76
C GLY A 48 9.56 -16.80 -12.82
N LEU A 49 10.24 -16.76 -11.67
CA LEU A 49 11.71 -16.75 -11.57
C LEU A 49 12.32 -18.16 -11.45
N GLY A 50 11.49 -19.20 -11.61
CA GLY A 50 11.88 -20.60 -11.50
C GLY A 50 11.29 -21.28 -10.26
N PRO A 51 11.19 -22.62 -10.28
CA PRO A 51 10.52 -23.39 -9.23
C PRO A 51 11.15 -23.16 -7.86
N GLU A 52 10.33 -23.30 -6.81
CA GLU A 52 10.76 -23.25 -5.40
C GLU A 52 9.90 -24.16 -4.56
N ASP A 53 10.49 -25.27 -4.12
CA ASP A 53 9.79 -26.25 -3.32
C ASP A 53 9.81 -25.89 -1.83
N ASN A 54 10.74 -25.02 -1.39
CA ASN A 54 10.79 -24.57 -0.01
C ASN A 54 9.83 -23.39 0.21
N PRO A 55 8.76 -23.55 1.02
CA PRO A 55 7.76 -22.50 1.21
C PRO A 55 8.35 -21.18 1.72
N PHE A 56 9.35 -21.25 2.62
CA PHE A 56 10.02 -20.06 3.14
C PHE A 56 10.70 -19.25 2.02
N TRP A 57 11.40 -19.93 1.12
CA TRP A 57 12.08 -19.27 0.00
C TRP A 57 11.10 -18.81 -1.07
N ARG A 58 10.00 -19.55 -1.29
CA ARG A 58 8.95 -19.15 -2.22
C ARG A 58 8.34 -17.82 -1.80
N ASP A 59 7.95 -17.70 -0.52
CA ASP A 59 7.43 -16.46 0.05
C ASP A 59 8.45 -15.32 -0.04
N HIS A 60 9.72 -15.58 0.23
CA HIS A 60 10.79 -14.57 0.09
C HIS A 60 10.94 -14.08 -1.36
N LYS A 61 10.83 -14.98 -2.36
CA LYS A 61 10.90 -14.60 -3.77
C LYS A 61 9.70 -13.73 -4.16
N SER A 62 8.49 -14.16 -3.81
CA SER A 62 7.27 -13.39 -4.07
C SER A 62 7.30 -12.02 -3.38
N ALA A 63 7.70 -11.97 -2.11
CA ALA A 63 7.86 -10.73 -1.37
C ALA A 63 8.86 -9.77 -2.04
N LYS A 64 9.98 -10.26 -2.56
CA LYS A 64 10.97 -9.44 -3.29
C LYS A 64 10.41 -8.87 -4.60
N VAL A 65 9.66 -9.67 -5.37
CA VAL A 65 9.02 -9.19 -6.60
C VAL A 65 7.97 -8.12 -6.28
N ASN A 66 7.14 -8.35 -5.26
CA ASN A 66 6.17 -7.38 -4.79
C ASN A 66 6.85 -6.10 -4.28
N ALA A 67 7.95 -6.22 -3.54
CA ALA A 67 8.72 -5.07 -3.06
C ALA A 67 9.26 -4.21 -4.21
N ILE A 68 9.73 -4.79 -5.32
CA ILE A 68 10.16 -4.03 -6.50
C ILE A 68 9.00 -3.18 -7.03
N ARG A 69 7.81 -3.78 -7.19
CA ARG A 69 6.61 -3.09 -7.69
C ARG A 69 6.16 -1.97 -6.75
N ILE A 70 6.04 -2.27 -5.46
CA ILE A 70 5.58 -1.35 -4.42
C ILE A 70 6.55 -0.18 -4.25
N GLN A 71 7.85 -0.45 -4.11
CA GLN A 71 8.84 0.62 -3.95
C GLN A 71 8.93 1.49 -5.19
N THR A 72 8.78 0.93 -6.39
CA THR A 72 8.73 1.70 -7.64
C THR A 72 7.51 2.62 -7.63
N ALA A 73 6.33 2.09 -7.28
CA ALA A 73 5.09 2.85 -7.19
C ALA A 73 5.21 4.00 -6.18
N ILE A 74 5.68 3.73 -4.95
CA ILE A 74 5.89 4.74 -3.91
C ILE A 74 6.89 5.82 -4.35
N LYS A 75 8.01 5.44 -4.99
CA LYS A 75 8.98 6.43 -5.48
C LYS A 75 8.38 7.33 -6.55
N SER A 76 7.55 6.77 -7.43
CA SER A 76 6.93 7.49 -8.56
C SER A 76 5.68 8.30 -8.22
N CYS A 77 5.01 8.04 -7.10
CA CYS A 77 3.80 8.78 -6.74
C CYS A 77 4.14 10.16 -6.19
N ASP A 78 3.20 11.09 -6.24
CA ASP A 78 3.31 12.40 -5.57
C ASP A 78 2.87 12.32 -4.11
N LEU A 79 1.92 11.41 -3.81
CA LEU A 79 1.30 11.20 -2.50
C LEU A 79 0.96 9.71 -2.34
N ALA A 80 0.99 9.20 -1.11
CA ALA A 80 0.42 7.88 -0.78
C ALA A 80 -0.77 8.01 0.19
N VAL A 81 -1.76 7.12 0.06
CA VAL A 81 -2.81 6.89 1.06
C VAL A 81 -2.65 5.46 1.55
N ILE A 82 -2.55 5.29 2.86
CA ILE A 82 -2.23 4.01 3.49
C ILE A 82 -3.35 3.64 4.45
N ARG A 83 -4.18 2.67 4.06
CA ARG A 83 -5.31 2.19 4.87
C ARG A 83 -4.89 1.04 5.79
N PHE A 84 -5.09 1.21 7.09
CA PHE A 84 -5.02 0.13 8.06
C PHE A 84 -6.45 -0.40 8.32
N GLY A 85 -6.68 -1.65 7.92
CA GLY A 85 -7.93 -2.37 8.18
C GLY A 85 -7.95 -3.07 9.53
N ASP A 86 -9.10 -3.66 9.86
CA ASP A 86 -9.38 -4.42 11.09
C ASP A 86 -8.95 -5.90 11.00
N LYS A 87 -8.92 -6.46 9.79
CA LYS A 87 -8.54 -7.85 9.53
C LYS A 87 -7.04 -8.01 9.39
N TYR A 88 -6.51 -9.08 9.98
CA TYR A 88 -5.09 -9.44 9.95
C TYR A 88 -4.17 -8.35 10.51
N LYS A 89 -2.90 -8.71 10.69
CA LYS A 89 -1.88 -7.74 11.08
C LYS A 89 -1.41 -7.01 9.82
N GLN A 90 -1.69 -5.70 9.75
CA GLN A 90 -1.42 -4.84 8.59
C GLN A 90 0.06 -4.42 8.48
N TRP A 91 0.97 -5.39 8.57
CA TRP A 91 2.41 -5.14 8.57
C TRP A 91 2.94 -4.58 7.24
N ASN A 92 2.33 -4.97 6.13
CA ASN A 92 2.61 -4.40 4.82
C ASN A 92 2.27 -2.90 4.77
N ALA A 93 1.12 -2.50 5.30
CA ALA A 93 0.72 -1.10 5.39
C ALA A 93 1.71 -0.29 6.26
N ALA A 94 2.09 -0.85 7.42
CA ALA A 94 3.10 -0.23 8.29
C ALA A 94 4.47 -0.10 7.60
N PHE A 95 4.89 -1.11 6.84
CA PHE A 95 6.14 -1.10 6.10
C PHE A 95 6.13 -0.03 4.99
N ASP A 96 5.04 0.06 4.23
CA ASP A 96 4.85 1.09 3.21
C ASP A 96 4.85 2.50 3.80
N ALA A 97 4.23 2.69 4.97
CA ALA A 97 4.24 3.97 5.68
C ALA A 97 5.64 4.35 6.15
N GLY A 98 6.37 3.40 6.76
CA GLY A 98 7.77 3.60 7.13
C GLY A 98 8.66 3.93 5.93
N PHE A 99 8.41 3.30 4.77
CA PHE A 99 9.15 3.60 3.54
C PHE A 99 8.83 4.99 2.99
N CYS A 100 7.56 5.41 3.04
CA CYS A 100 7.17 6.78 2.67
C CYS A 100 7.86 7.81 3.58
N ALA A 101 7.81 7.59 4.90
CA ALA A 101 8.48 8.44 5.89
C ALA A 101 9.99 8.54 5.63
N ALA A 102 10.66 7.41 5.38
CA ALA A 102 12.10 7.38 5.11
C ALA A 102 12.48 8.12 3.81
N LEU A 103 11.61 8.14 2.80
CA LEU A 103 11.82 8.85 1.54
C LEU A 103 11.39 10.33 1.59
N GLY A 104 10.77 10.78 2.68
CA GLY A 104 10.10 12.09 2.70
C GLY A 104 8.94 12.17 1.71
N LYS A 105 8.34 11.04 1.33
CA LYS A 105 7.14 11.00 0.49
C LYS A 105 5.94 11.38 1.35
N PRO A 106 5.18 12.44 1.05
CA PRO A 106 3.97 12.73 1.81
C PRO A 106 3.02 11.54 1.71
N TYR A 107 2.40 11.21 2.84
CA TYR A 107 1.39 10.16 2.89
C TYR A 107 0.30 10.50 3.92
N ILE A 108 -0.86 9.89 3.73
CA ILE A 108 -2.04 10.00 4.59
C ILE A 108 -2.32 8.63 5.18
N THR A 109 -2.62 8.55 6.47
CA THR A 109 -3.11 7.32 7.09
C THR A 109 -4.63 7.32 7.12
N LEU A 110 -5.22 6.15 6.91
CA LEU A 110 -6.65 5.96 7.01
C LEU A 110 -6.87 4.74 7.92
N HIS A 111 -7.53 4.91 9.05
CA HIS A 111 -7.78 3.81 9.98
C HIS A 111 -9.01 4.10 10.86
N ASP A 112 -9.38 3.13 11.68
CA ASP A 112 -10.43 3.27 12.69
C ASP A 112 -9.87 3.87 13.99
N GLU A 113 -10.72 4.51 14.80
CA GLU A 113 -10.34 5.13 16.07
C GLU A 113 -9.75 4.12 17.07
N ASN A 114 -10.13 2.85 16.97
CA ASN A 114 -9.69 1.78 17.87
C ASN A 114 -8.18 1.48 17.77
N ILE A 115 -7.48 1.94 16.72
CA ILE A 115 -6.05 1.68 16.53
C ILE A 115 -5.16 2.92 16.56
N VAL A 116 -5.70 4.10 16.91
CA VAL A 116 -4.95 5.37 17.01
C VAL A 116 -3.71 5.23 17.91
N HIS A 117 -3.83 4.62 19.09
CA HIS A 117 -2.68 4.48 19.99
C HIS A 117 -1.57 3.59 19.40
N ALA A 118 -1.96 2.54 18.65
CA ALA A 118 -1.02 1.62 18.03
C ALA A 118 -0.33 2.24 16.79
N LEU A 119 -0.96 3.24 16.17
CA LEU A 119 -0.43 3.93 14.99
C LEU A 119 0.20 5.29 15.30
N LYS A 120 0.26 5.73 16.55
CA LYS A 120 0.70 7.09 16.93
C LYS A 120 2.03 7.53 16.29
N GLU A 121 3.04 6.65 16.16
CA GLU A 121 4.31 6.99 15.49
C GLU A 121 4.16 7.09 13.96
N VAL A 122 3.30 6.27 13.39
CA VAL A 122 2.98 6.27 11.95
C VAL A 122 2.18 7.52 11.60
N ASP A 123 1.17 7.86 12.41
CA ASP A 123 0.33 9.04 12.25
C ASP A 123 1.13 10.33 12.47
N ALA A 124 2.05 10.35 13.44
CA ALA A 124 2.93 11.51 13.68
C ALA A 124 3.85 11.84 12.48
N SER A 125 4.13 10.85 11.62
CA SER A 125 4.93 11.03 10.40
C SER A 125 4.07 11.28 9.15
N ALA A 126 2.76 11.02 9.24
CA ALA A 126 1.79 11.27 8.17
C ALA A 126 1.46 12.77 8.06
N GLN A 127 0.85 13.16 6.94
CA GLN A 127 0.44 14.54 6.67
C GLN A 127 -1.06 14.78 6.87
N ALA A 128 -1.83 13.71 7.02
CA ALA A 128 -3.23 13.69 7.46
C ALA A 128 -3.62 12.28 7.89
#